data_AF-X6L7D2-F1
#
_entry.id   AF-X6L7D2-F1
#
_cell.length_a   1.000
_cell.length_b   1.000
_cell.length_c   1.000
_cell.angle_alpha   90.00
_cell.angle_beta   90.00
_cell.angle_gamma   90.00
#
_symmetry.space_group_name_H-M   'P 1'
#
loop_
_entity.id
_entity.type
_entity.pdbx_description
1 polymer ?
#
loop_
_entity_poly.entity_id
_entity_poly.type
_entity_poly.pdbx_seq_one_letter_code
_entity_poly.pdbx_strand_id
1 'polypeptide(L)'
;MDHLRKNKIESQDMSHSNRIRFENKNSRNHSFVIGDKVLLYVGDQRTGNNAKLQTKFVGPYEIVEQVGPSTVKIVSEKGFLKVIYVSKLKKLEVGIDGTTNKGNENRDLGFKHIETHQSDHTKTTVTNQLQVSEHSKPVSSEEISRNGKEIK
;
A
#
# COMPACT_ATOMS: atom_id res chain seq x y z
N MET A 1 -1.96 50.19 34.40
CA MET A 1 -1.08 49.68 33.33
C MET A 1 -0.99 48.14 33.33
N ASP A 2 -1.03 47.48 34.49
CA ASP A 2 -0.84 46.01 34.55
C ASP A 2 -2.04 45.18 34.07
N HIS A 3 -3.26 45.67 34.24
CA HIS A 3 -4.48 44.99 33.78
C HIS A 3 -4.51 44.81 32.25
N LEU A 4 -3.99 45.78 31.50
CA LEU A 4 -3.99 45.73 30.04
C LEU A 4 -3.01 44.67 29.49
N ARG A 5 -1.88 44.48 30.20
CA ARG A 5 -0.90 43.43 29.87
C ARG A 5 -1.44 42.04 30.19
N LYS A 6 -2.12 41.89 31.34
CA LYS A 6 -2.74 40.61 31.75
C LYS A 6 -3.76 40.11 30.72
N ASN A 7 -4.69 40.96 30.30
CA ASN A 7 -5.71 40.60 29.31
C ASN A 7 -5.10 40.19 27.96
N LYS A 8 -4.01 40.84 27.55
CA LYS A 8 -3.31 40.49 26.30
C LYS A 8 -2.67 39.11 26.38
N ILE A 9 -2.02 38.79 27.49
CA ILE A 9 -1.38 37.48 27.72
C ILE A 9 -2.45 36.38 27.75
N GLU A 10 -3.54 36.57 28.49
CA GLU A 10 -4.63 35.59 28.55
C GLU A 10 -5.26 35.32 27.18
N SER A 11 -5.46 36.36 26.36
CA SER A 11 -5.96 36.21 25.00
C SER A 11 -4.98 35.43 24.10
N GLN A 12 -3.68 35.67 24.25
CA GLN A 12 -2.64 34.93 23.51
C GLN A 12 -2.57 33.46 23.95
N ASP A 13 -2.61 33.18 25.25
CA ASP A 13 -2.60 31.82 25.80
C ASP A 13 -3.85 31.04 25.39
N MET A 14 -5.01 31.69 25.40
CA MET A 14 -6.27 31.11 24.92
C MET A 14 -6.21 30.80 23.42
N SER A 15 -5.61 31.68 22.61
CA SER A 15 -5.40 31.42 21.18
C SER A 15 -4.47 30.24 20.94
N HIS A 16 -3.35 30.19 21.67
CA HIS A 16 -2.35 29.13 21.55
C HIS A 16 -2.90 27.75 21.97
N SER A 17 -3.59 27.68 23.11
CA SER A 17 -4.20 26.44 23.60
C SER A 17 -5.29 25.91 22.67
N ASN A 18 -6.15 26.80 22.14
CA ASN A 18 -7.14 26.41 21.13
C ASN A 18 -6.47 25.85 19.87
N ARG A 19 -5.41 26.50 19.38
CA ARG A 19 -4.65 26.00 18.22
C ARG A 19 -4.11 24.60 18.48
N ILE A 20 -3.41 24.38 19.60
CA ILE A 20 -2.88 23.06 19.97
C ILE A 20 -4.00 22.02 20.02
N ARG A 21 -5.15 22.37 20.63
CA ARG A 21 -6.30 21.48 20.71
C ARG A 21 -6.84 21.11 19.32
N PHE A 22 -6.93 22.05 18.40
CA PHE A 22 -7.42 21.79 17.04
C PHE A 22 -6.43 20.96 16.22
N GLU A 23 -5.14 21.25 16.32
CA GLU A 23 -4.08 20.50 15.62
C GLU A 23 -4.00 19.05 16.13
N ASN A 24 -4.11 18.84 17.45
CA ASN A 24 -4.01 17.52 18.06
C ASN A 24 -5.31 16.71 18.01
N LYS A 25 -6.46 17.30 17.64
CA LYS A 25 -7.78 16.66 17.70
C LYS A 25 -7.88 15.35 16.90
N ASN A 26 -7.06 15.20 15.85
CA ASN A 26 -7.03 14.00 15.01
C ASN A 26 -5.64 13.35 14.94
N SER A 27 -4.76 13.64 15.93
CA SER A 27 -3.49 12.91 16.04
C SER A 27 -3.79 11.49 16.48
N ARG A 28 -3.65 10.53 15.55
CA ARG A 28 -3.76 9.10 15.85
C ARG A 28 -2.40 8.60 16.28
N ASN A 29 -2.33 8.05 17.50
CA ASN A 29 -1.14 7.37 17.97
C ASN A 29 -1.04 6.03 17.22
N HIS A 30 -0.19 6.01 16.20
CA HIS A 30 0.12 4.77 15.51
C HIS A 30 1.25 4.06 16.24
N SER A 31 0.90 3.10 17.09
CA SER A 31 1.88 2.23 17.74
C SER A 31 2.29 1.12 16.78
N PHE A 32 3.49 1.23 16.24
CA PHE A 32 4.12 0.21 15.40
C PHE A 32 5.32 -0.38 16.13
N VAL A 33 5.47 -1.70 16.03
CA VAL A 33 6.59 -2.44 16.64
C VAL A 33 7.43 -3.08 15.52
N ILE A 34 8.72 -3.28 15.78
CA ILE A 34 9.60 -4.04 14.90
C ILE A 34 9.02 -5.47 14.73
N GLY A 35 8.95 -5.95 13.50
CA GLY A 35 8.31 -7.21 13.12
C GLY A 35 6.82 -7.10 12.77
N ASP A 36 6.16 -5.95 12.99
CA ASP A 36 4.78 -5.75 12.56
C ASP A 36 4.67 -5.82 11.03
N LYS A 37 3.69 -6.59 10.54
CA LYS A 37 3.29 -6.58 9.14
C LYS A 37 2.38 -5.37 8.87
N VAL A 38 2.69 -4.63 7.82
CA VAL A 38 2.01 -3.39 7.46
C VAL A 38 1.78 -3.28 5.95
N LEU A 39 0.75 -2.53 5.58
CA LEU A 39 0.48 -2.12 4.20
C LEU A 39 0.97 -0.70 3.97
N LEU A 40 1.56 -0.44 2.80
CA LEU A 40 2.06 0.87 2.40
C LEU A 40 1.03 1.63 1.55
N TYR A 41 0.76 2.88 1.89
CA TYR A 41 -0.04 3.80 1.08
C TYR A 41 0.75 4.32 -0.13
N VAL A 42 0.22 4.07 -1.33
CA VAL A 42 0.79 4.48 -2.62
C VAL A 42 -0.19 5.29 -3.47
N GLY A 43 -1.27 5.81 -2.87
CA GLY A 43 -2.32 6.55 -3.59
C GLY A 43 -1.79 7.78 -4.34
N ASP A 44 -0.72 8.40 -3.84
CA ASP A 44 -0.04 9.56 -4.43
C ASP A 44 0.65 9.23 -5.76
N GLN A 45 1.12 7.98 -5.92
CA GLN A 45 1.94 7.54 -7.05
C GLN A 45 1.09 6.95 -8.19
N ARG A 46 -0.24 6.84 -7.98
CA ARG A 46 -1.12 6.25 -8.98
C ARG A 46 -1.67 7.30 -9.91
N THR A 47 -1.61 7.01 -11.20
CA THR A 47 -2.10 7.88 -12.26
C THR A 47 -2.80 7.02 -13.32
N GLY A 48 -3.71 7.64 -14.09
CA GLY A 48 -4.47 6.98 -15.16
C GLY A 48 -5.92 6.66 -14.78
N ASN A 49 -6.68 6.22 -15.78
CA ASN A 49 -8.15 6.09 -15.68
C ASN A 49 -8.61 5.11 -14.59
N ASN A 50 -7.82 4.07 -14.31
CA ASN A 50 -8.15 3.05 -13.33
C ASN A 50 -7.66 3.36 -11.90
N ALA A 51 -6.91 4.46 -11.68
CA ALA A 51 -6.31 4.77 -10.40
C ALA A 51 -7.34 4.94 -9.26
N LYS A 52 -8.55 5.42 -9.60
CA LYS A 52 -9.65 5.59 -8.64
C LYS A 52 -10.23 4.26 -8.13
N LEU A 53 -10.15 3.20 -8.94
CA LEU A 53 -10.75 1.90 -8.64
C LEU A 53 -9.80 0.94 -7.91
N GLN A 54 -8.50 1.23 -7.87
CA GLN A 54 -7.52 0.35 -7.27
C GLN A 54 -7.26 0.66 -5.77
N THR A 55 -6.98 -0.38 -4.96
CA THR A 55 -6.70 -0.25 -3.51
C THR A 55 -5.46 0.58 -3.22
N LYS A 56 -5.60 1.70 -2.50
CA LYS A 56 -4.49 2.66 -2.25
C LYS A 56 -3.36 2.12 -1.37
N PHE A 57 -3.60 1.01 -0.68
CA PHE A 57 -2.63 0.30 0.16
C PHE A 57 -2.14 -0.95 -0.56
N VAL A 58 -0.83 -1.20 -0.50
CA VAL A 58 -0.19 -2.33 -1.16
C VAL A 58 0.74 -3.08 -0.22
N GLY A 59 0.88 -4.38 -0.50
CA GLY A 59 1.93 -5.27 -0.02
C GLY A 59 1.92 -5.54 1.49
N PRO A 60 2.17 -6.77 1.94
CA PRO A 60 2.74 -6.95 3.26
C PRO A 60 4.20 -6.46 3.22
N TYR A 61 4.50 -5.50 4.09
CA TYR A 61 5.85 -5.09 4.43
C TYR A 61 6.08 -5.36 5.91
N GLU A 62 7.32 -5.57 6.30
CA GLU A 62 7.70 -5.76 7.70
C GLU A 62 8.49 -4.55 8.19
N ILE A 63 8.19 -4.08 9.39
CA ILE A 63 8.96 -3.02 10.03
C ILE A 63 10.25 -3.61 10.60
N VAL A 64 11.40 -3.14 10.11
CA VAL A 64 12.72 -3.63 10.55
C VAL A 64 13.32 -2.75 11.62
N GLU A 65 13.08 -1.44 11.55
CA GLU A 65 13.77 -0.47 12.40
C GLU A 65 12.91 0.79 12.59
N GLN A 66 12.95 1.36 13.79
CA GLN A 66 12.37 2.67 14.06
C GLN A 66 13.47 3.75 13.93
N VAL A 67 13.42 4.52 12.85
CA VAL A 67 14.42 5.56 12.53
C VAL A 67 14.15 6.84 13.33
N GLY A 68 12.91 7.09 13.71
CA GLY A 68 12.52 8.24 14.53
C GLY A 68 11.13 8.08 15.14
N PRO A 69 10.61 9.10 15.84
CA PRO A 69 9.33 9.01 16.55
C PRO A 69 8.14 8.65 15.66
N SER A 70 8.21 9.00 14.38
CA SER A 70 7.14 8.78 13.40
C SER A 70 7.66 8.30 12.05
N THR A 71 8.90 7.83 12.01
CA THR A 71 9.57 7.33 10.80
C THR A 71 10.12 5.94 11.07
N VAL A 72 9.79 5.01 10.18
CA VAL A 72 10.21 3.62 10.28
C VAL A 72 10.82 3.15 8.98
N LYS A 73 11.68 2.15 9.07
CA LYS A 73 12.26 1.46 7.93
C LYS A 73 11.49 0.16 7.73
N ILE A 74 10.94 -0.01 6.54
CA ILE A 74 10.19 -1.20 6.13
C ILE A 74 10.99 -2.01 5.13
N VAL A 75 10.77 -3.33 5.13
CA VAL A 75 11.31 -4.26 4.15
C VAL A 75 10.18 -4.97 3.42
N SER A 76 10.32 -5.10 2.10
CA SER A 76 9.46 -5.96 1.29
C SER A 76 9.95 -7.40 1.37
N GLU A 77 9.07 -8.38 1.12
CA GLU A 77 9.47 -9.79 0.91
C GLU A 77 10.57 -9.95 -0.14
N LYS A 78 10.68 -9.03 -1.09
CA LYS A 78 11.74 -9.00 -2.11
C LYS A 78 13.07 -8.38 -1.64
N GLY A 79 13.18 -8.00 -0.36
CA GLY A 79 14.37 -7.40 0.22
C GLY A 79 14.51 -5.88 0.02
N PHE A 80 13.54 -5.20 -0.59
CA PHE A 80 13.59 -3.75 -0.76
C PHE A 80 13.36 -3.02 0.56
N LEU A 81 14.33 -2.21 0.96
CA LEU A 81 14.27 -1.36 2.15
C LEU A 81 13.80 0.05 1.80
N LYS A 82 12.90 0.61 2.61
CA LYS A 82 12.42 1.99 2.45
C LYS A 82 12.13 2.64 3.79
N VAL A 83 12.53 3.90 3.96
CA VAL A 83 12.17 4.71 5.13
C VAL A 83 10.87 5.44 4.83
N ILE A 84 9.86 5.27 5.69
CA ILE A 84 8.49 5.76 5.50
C ILE A 84 7.97 6.38 6.79
N TYR A 85 7.16 7.43 6.65
CA TYR A 85 6.42 8.02 7.77
C TYR A 85 5.22 7.15 8.15
N VAL A 86 4.98 6.98 9.45
CA VAL A 86 3.95 6.07 9.99
C VAL A 86 2.53 6.33 9.48
N SER A 87 2.18 7.57 9.11
CA SER A 87 0.87 7.91 8.53
C SER A 87 0.61 7.29 7.15
N LYS A 88 1.66 6.85 6.46
CA LYS A 88 1.57 6.13 5.18
C LYS A 88 1.47 4.62 5.38
N LEU A 89 1.42 4.13 6.62
CA LEU A 89 1.34 2.72 6.94
C LEU A 89 -0.02 2.38 7.55
N LYS A 90 -0.51 1.19 7.24
CA LYS A 90 -1.68 0.59 7.88
C LYS A 90 -1.28 -0.76 8.44
N LYS A 91 -1.62 -1.05 9.70
CA LYS A 91 -1.34 -2.36 10.30
C LYS A 91 -2.10 -3.46 9.55
N LEU A 92 -1.41 -4.55 9.23
CA LEU A 92 -2.02 -5.70 8.59
C LEU A 92 -2.49 -6.65 9.70
N GLU A 93 -3.80 -6.74 9.88
CA GLU A 93 -4.40 -7.72 10.78
C GLU A 93 -4.37 -9.08 10.07
N VAL A 94 -3.45 -9.94 10.49
CA VAL A 94 -3.51 -11.36 10.13
C VAL A 94 -4.63 -11.92 11.00
N GLY A 95 -5.78 -12.20 10.39
CA GLY A 95 -6.90 -12.83 11.09
C GLY A 95 -6.43 -14.14 11.67
N ILE A 96 -6.17 -14.17 12.97
CA ILE A 96 -6.03 -15.41 13.73
C ILE A 96 -7.45 -15.76 14.11
N ASP A 97 -7.96 -16.81 13.47
CA ASP A 97 -9.27 -17.38 13.70
C ASP A 97 -9.43 -17.70 15.19
N GLY A 98 -10.22 -16.87 15.88
CA GLY A 98 -10.74 -17.15 17.21
C GLY A 98 -9.81 -16.85 18.39
N THR A 99 -10.24 -15.91 19.23
CA THR A 99 -9.87 -15.71 20.64
C THR A 99 -8.61 -14.90 20.95
N THR A 100 -8.72 -13.57 20.92
CA THR A 100 -8.63 -12.76 22.15
C THR A 100 -9.17 -11.34 21.94
N ASN A 101 -10.18 -10.99 22.73
CA ASN A 101 -10.71 -9.65 22.88
C ASN A 101 -9.63 -8.69 23.41
N LYS A 102 -9.43 -7.53 22.77
CA LYS A 102 -9.48 -6.19 23.39
C LYS A 102 -9.77 -5.15 22.31
N GLY A 103 -10.80 -4.34 22.58
CA GLY A 103 -11.47 -3.47 21.62
C GLY A 103 -10.66 -2.27 21.16
N ASN A 104 -10.91 -1.94 19.89
CA ASN A 104 -10.68 -0.64 19.29
C ASN A 104 -11.75 -0.49 18.20
N GLU A 105 -12.96 -0.22 18.68
CA GLU A 105 -14.10 0.13 17.85
C GLU A 105 -13.90 1.51 17.20
N ASN A 106 -14.45 1.60 15.98
CA ASN A 106 -14.81 2.79 15.21
C ASN A 106 -13.69 3.42 14.35
N ARG A 107 -13.78 3.50 13.01
CA ARG A 107 -14.95 3.38 12.11
C ARG A 107 -14.49 3.27 10.64
N ASP A 108 -15.36 2.61 9.88
CA ASP A 108 -15.70 2.84 8.47
C ASP A 108 -14.89 2.11 7.38
N LEU A 109 -15.19 0.81 7.23
CA LEU A 109 -15.03 0.08 5.98
C LEU A 109 -16.40 -0.12 5.34
N GLY A 110 -16.92 0.94 4.71
CA GLY A 110 -18.07 0.86 3.82
C GLY A 110 -17.68 0.28 2.46
N PHE A 111 -17.56 -1.04 2.36
CA PHE A 111 -17.72 -1.77 1.09
C PHE A 111 -18.40 -3.11 1.37
N LYS A 112 -19.72 -3.14 1.14
CA LYS A 112 -20.51 -4.37 1.15
C LYS A 112 -20.14 -5.19 -0.08
N HIS A 113 -19.57 -6.37 0.13
CA HIS A 113 -19.43 -7.39 -0.90
C HIS A 113 -20.85 -7.94 -1.17
N ILE A 114 -21.37 -7.75 -2.38
CA ILE A 114 -22.60 -8.41 -2.82
C ILE A 114 -22.14 -9.54 -3.74
N GLU A 115 -22.01 -10.74 -3.19
CA GLU A 115 -21.99 -11.97 -3.99
C GLU A 115 -23.42 -12.26 -4.42
N THR A 116 -23.69 -12.14 -5.72
CA THR A 116 -24.83 -12.79 -6.35
C THR A 116 -24.28 -13.81 -7.33
N HIS A 117 -24.16 -15.05 -6.86
CA HIS A 117 -24.11 -16.22 -7.74
C HIS A 117 -25.52 -16.42 -8.29
N GLN A 118 -25.69 -16.31 -9.61
CA GLN A 118 -26.73 -17.05 -10.31
C GLN A 118 -26.09 -17.89 -11.40
N SER A 119 -26.45 -19.17 -11.30
CA SER A 119 -26.07 -20.31 -12.11
C SER A 119 -26.88 -20.32 -13.40
N ASP A 120 -26.22 -20.32 -14.55
CA ASP A 120 -26.82 -20.76 -15.80
C ASP A 120 -26.17 -22.07 -16.25
N HIS A 121 -27.03 -23.06 -16.28
CA HIS A 121 -26.90 -24.38 -16.85
C HIS A 121 -27.12 -24.25 -18.35
N THR A 122 -26.25 -24.82 -19.18
CA THR A 122 -26.64 -25.83 -20.17
C THR A 122 -25.42 -26.40 -20.89
N LYS A 123 -25.45 -27.72 -20.95
CA LYS A 123 -24.55 -28.65 -21.63
C LYS A 123 -24.84 -28.59 -23.13
N THR A 124 -23.83 -28.47 -23.98
CA THR A 124 -23.89 -29.03 -25.34
C THR A 124 -22.50 -29.50 -25.78
N THR A 125 -22.40 -30.81 -25.87
CA THR A 125 -21.36 -31.57 -26.57
C THR A 125 -21.51 -31.36 -28.07
N VAL A 126 -20.47 -30.89 -28.75
CA VAL A 126 -20.26 -31.19 -30.17
C VAL A 126 -18.80 -31.58 -30.40
N THR A 127 -18.66 -32.88 -30.63
CA THR A 127 -17.53 -33.57 -31.26
C THR A 127 -17.22 -32.95 -32.62
N ASN A 128 -15.94 -32.72 -32.93
CA ASN A 128 -15.40 -33.03 -34.26
C ASN A 128 -13.88 -33.25 -34.20
N GLN A 129 -13.49 -34.41 -34.71
CA GLN A 129 -12.12 -34.86 -34.93
C GLN A 129 -11.65 -34.47 -36.34
N LEU A 130 -10.34 -34.67 -36.57
CA LEU A 130 -9.63 -34.83 -37.86
C LEU A 130 -9.33 -33.50 -38.58
N GLN A 131 -8.14 -33.22 -39.14
CA GLN A 131 -7.17 -34.11 -39.79
C GLN A 131 -5.81 -33.39 -39.98
N VAL A 132 -4.74 -34.18 -39.89
CA VAL A 132 -3.31 -34.01 -40.26
C VAL A 132 -2.88 -32.84 -41.18
N SER A 133 -1.69 -32.28 -40.89
CA SER A 133 -0.58 -32.20 -41.85
C SER A 133 0.75 -31.97 -41.12
N GLU A 134 1.66 -32.94 -41.25
CA GLU A 134 3.09 -32.79 -40.98
C GLU A 134 3.74 -31.87 -42.02
N HIS A 135 4.94 -31.34 -41.70
CA HIS A 135 6.12 -30.99 -42.53
C HIS A 135 6.96 -29.98 -41.69
N SER A 136 8.00 -30.40 -40.94
CA SER A 136 9.42 -30.49 -41.36
C SER A 136 9.92 -29.19 -42.04
N LYS A 137 10.94 -28.41 -41.63
CA LYS A 137 12.21 -28.60 -40.89
C LYS A 137 12.76 -27.21 -40.44
N PRO A 138 13.76 -27.16 -39.54
CA PRO A 138 14.49 -25.95 -39.08
C PRO A 138 15.70 -25.60 -39.98
N VAL A 139 16.51 -24.58 -39.59
CA VAL A 139 17.83 -24.09 -40.12
C VAL A 139 17.70 -22.65 -40.67
N SER A 140 18.58 -21.66 -40.43
CA SER A 140 20.02 -21.65 -40.13
C SER A 140 20.47 -20.59 -39.11
N SER A 141 21.62 -20.87 -38.50
CA SER A 141 22.58 -19.91 -37.95
C SER A 141 23.80 -19.92 -38.87
N GLU A 142 24.35 -18.75 -39.24
CA GLU A 142 25.67 -18.53 -39.87
C GLU A 142 25.97 -17.02 -39.72
N GLU A 143 26.84 -16.61 -38.79
CA GLU A 143 28.28 -16.25 -38.97
C GLU A 143 28.51 -15.27 -40.16
N ILE A 144 29.23 -14.15 -40.02
CA ILE A 144 30.70 -13.96 -40.14
C ILE A 144 30.88 -12.40 -40.17
N SER A 145 31.55 -11.73 -39.22
CA SER A 145 32.99 -11.39 -39.21
C SER A 145 33.32 -9.91 -39.53
N ARG A 146 34.32 -9.40 -38.80
CA ARG A 146 35.27 -8.30 -39.08
C ARG A 146 34.71 -6.88 -39.29
N ASN A 147 35.16 -5.95 -38.45
CA ASN A 147 36.14 -4.93 -38.88
C ASN A 147 36.66 -4.14 -37.67
N GLY A 148 37.94 -4.31 -37.37
CA GLY A 148 38.71 -3.31 -36.63
C GLY A 148 38.99 -2.10 -37.52
N LYS A 149 39.00 -0.91 -36.93
CA LYS A 149 39.74 0.26 -37.44
C LYS A 149 40.13 1.15 -36.27
N GLU A 150 41.39 0.99 -35.89
CA GLU A 150 42.24 1.95 -35.22
C GLU A 150 42.45 3.15 -36.16
N ILE A 151 42.18 4.38 -35.70
CA ILE A 151 42.68 5.61 -36.33
C ILE A 151 42.99 6.64 -35.23
N LYS A 152 44.30 6.79 -35.01
CA LYS A 152 45.11 7.98 -34.65
C LYS A 152 44.93 8.68 -33.31
#